data_AF-A0A848DHE0-F1
#
_entry.id   AF-A0A848DHE0-F1
#
_cell.length_a   1.000
_cell.length_b   1.000
_cell.length_c   1.000
_cell.angle_alpha   90.00
_cell.angle_beta   90.00
_cell.angle_gamma   90.00
#
_symmetry.space_group_name_H-M   'P 1'
#
loop_
_entity.id
_entity.type
_entity.pdbx_description
1 polymer ?
#
loop_
_entity_poly.entity_id
_entity_poly.type
_entity_poly.pdbx_seq_one_letter_code
_entity_poly.pdbx_strand_id
1 'polypeptide(L)'
;MSTPEDPRPDRPAGAASDPGPRNPTPGREQTALAAEVRRIREKVDQTAELHTQLAATVSEQLAPELGALRQATVNELASLRGDLNEVLKTLNKEKNPPVDWFHLTAEQAEEQWSVLAQWVGEIFVPWYRITRDQLPDCWALHPNALVELSWLRSAHVQSYIPSSHPHIAAEWHVRWKAAALDNIRAAIPTDMCRPGEHLVSEQESRERVTQSNPPPAPPVPGEQPWNRPPASAPSGHNWDGVIRTARRQLAEPRHWWRFYEEAVREDLDWRRGRDQQAGGPQVPPATGDAVPPTPRP
;
A
#
# COMPACT_ATOMS: atom_id res chain seq x y z
N MET A 1 -8.50 41.41 -34.59
CA MET A 1 -7.12 41.42 -35.12
C MET A 1 -7.15 40.70 -36.46
N SER A 2 -6.86 41.24 -37.64
CA SER A 2 -6.78 42.60 -38.18
C SER A 2 -6.90 42.39 -39.71
N THR A 3 -7.83 43.08 -40.37
CA THR A 3 -7.93 43.21 -41.83
C THR A 3 -6.99 44.32 -42.30
N PRO A 4 -6.31 44.21 -43.46
CA PRO A 4 -5.62 45.35 -44.04
C PRO A 4 -6.49 46.09 -45.06
N GLU A 5 -6.37 47.41 -44.96
CA GLU A 5 -7.02 48.49 -45.68
C GLU A 5 -6.61 48.65 -47.15
N ASP A 6 -7.48 49.38 -47.84
CA ASP A 6 -7.50 49.82 -49.22
C ASP A 6 -7.01 51.28 -49.30
N PRO A 7 -6.16 51.70 -50.27
CA PRO A 7 -5.85 53.11 -50.47
C PRO A 7 -6.48 53.70 -51.75
N ARG A 8 -7.27 54.76 -51.56
CA ARG A 8 -7.64 55.74 -52.59
C ARG A 8 -6.45 56.61 -52.99
N PRO A 9 -6.45 57.15 -54.23
CA PRO A 9 -5.89 58.48 -54.44
C PRO A 9 -6.79 59.44 -55.25
N ASP A 10 -6.51 60.72 -54.99
CA ASP A 10 -7.16 61.95 -55.44
C ASP A 10 -6.99 62.28 -56.93
N ARG A 11 -7.91 63.13 -57.39
CA ARG A 11 -8.00 63.77 -58.72
C ARG A 11 -7.47 65.21 -58.62
N PRO A 12 -6.89 65.77 -59.69
CA PRO A 12 -7.45 67.02 -60.21
C PRO A 12 -7.48 67.16 -61.74
N ALA A 13 -8.19 68.20 -62.15
CA ALA A 13 -8.71 68.52 -63.47
C ALA A 13 -7.72 69.22 -64.43
N GLY A 14 -7.98 69.08 -65.73
CA GLY A 14 -7.38 69.89 -66.80
C GLY A 14 -8.02 69.55 -68.15
N ALA A 15 -8.80 70.47 -68.70
CA ALA A 15 -9.60 70.32 -69.91
C ALA A 15 -8.81 70.61 -71.20
N ALA A 16 -9.12 69.87 -72.28
CA ALA A 16 -9.01 70.33 -73.66
C ALA A 16 -10.01 69.56 -74.52
N SER A 17 -10.81 70.30 -75.28
CA SER A 17 -11.88 69.83 -76.16
C SER A 17 -11.30 69.23 -77.44
N ASP A 18 -11.73 68.02 -77.81
CA ASP A 18 -11.44 67.35 -79.09
C ASP A 18 -12.66 66.46 -79.45
N PRO A 19 -12.93 66.14 -80.74
CA PRO A 19 -14.28 65.95 -81.27
C PRO A 19 -14.89 64.62 -80.83
N GLY A 20 -16.21 64.64 -80.66
CA GLY A 20 -16.99 63.59 -80.01
C GLY A 20 -16.64 62.13 -80.39
N PRO A 21 -16.53 61.23 -79.40
CA PRO A 21 -16.57 59.81 -79.67
C PRO A 21 -18.01 59.43 -80.01
N ARG A 22 -18.14 58.83 -81.19
CA ARG A 22 -19.32 58.14 -81.70
C ARG A 22 -19.98 57.32 -80.58
N ASN A 23 -21.30 57.47 -80.43
CA ASN A 23 -22.13 56.59 -79.60
C ASN A 23 -21.67 55.14 -79.74
N PRO A 24 -21.33 54.45 -78.63
CA PRO A 24 -21.03 53.03 -78.68
C PRO A 24 -22.29 52.32 -79.20
N THR A 25 -22.10 51.50 -80.21
CA THR A 25 -23.15 50.69 -80.80
C THR A 25 -23.60 49.69 -79.72
N PRO A 26 -24.88 49.66 -79.30
CA PRO A 26 -25.35 48.81 -78.20
C PRO A 26 -25.08 47.31 -78.40
N GLY A 27 -24.80 46.85 -79.62
CA GLY A 27 -24.40 45.47 -79.92
C GLY A 27 -22.94 45.10 -79.62
N ARG A 28 -22.01 46.07 -79.44
CA ARG A 28 -20.60 45.77 -79.12
C ARG A 28 -20.35 45.58 -77.62
N GLU A 29 -21.03 46.36 -76.77
CA GLU A 29 -20.96 46.18 -75.31
C GLU A 29 -21.66 44.89 -74.88
N GLN A 30 -22.79 44.55 -75.52
CA GLN A 30 -23.50 43.29 -75.28
C GLN A 30 -22.68 42.06 -75.70
N THR A 31 -21.90 42.15 -76.79
CA THR A 31 -21.01 41.05 -77.20
C THR A 31 -19.78 40.91 -76.29
N ALA A 32 -19.22 42.02 -75.80
CA ALA A 32 -18.15 41.99 -74.79
C ALA A 32 -18.61 41.39 -73.45
N LEU A 33 -19.80 41.78 -72.97
CA LEU A 33 -20.40 41.23 -71.75
C LEU A 33 -20.72 39.73 -71.90
N ALA A 34 -21.24 39.31 -73.05
CA ALA A 34 -21.50 37.90 -73.34
C ALA A 34 -20.21 37.05 -73.36
N ALA A 35 -19.10 37.61 -73.85
CA ALA A 35 -17.79 36.97 -73.80
C ALA A 35 -17.25 36.87 -72.36
N GLU A 36 -17.45 37.91 -71.55
CA GLU A 36 -17.06 37.93 -70.13
C GLU A 36 -17.85 36.91 -69.31
N VAL A 37 -19.17 36.83 -69.50
CA VAL A 37 -20.04 35.83 -68.84
C VAL A 37 -19.62 34.41 -69.22
N ARG A 38 -19.25 34.18 -70.48
CA ARG A 38 -18.78 32.86 -70.95
C ARG A 38 -17.45 32.48 -70.28
N ARG A 39 -16.51 33.44 -70.18
CA ARG A 39 -15.24 33.28 -69.48
C ARG A 39 -15.42 33.03 -67.98
N ILE A 40 -16.36 33.72 -67.35
CA ILE A 40 -16.71 33.50 -65.93
C ILE A 40 -17.30 32.11 -65.75
N ARG A 41 -18.19 31.65 -66.64
CA ARG A 41 -18.74 30.28 -66.59
C ARG A 41 -17.65 29.22 -66.73
N GLU A 42 -16.75 29.35 -67.70
CA GLU A 42 -15.60 28.44 -67.84
C GLU A 42 -14.73 28.41 -66.58
N LYS A 43 -14.49 29.57 -65.95
CA LYS A 43 -13.77 29.62 -64.67
C LYS A 43 -14.55 28.94 -63.54
N VAL A 44 -15.87 29.13 -63.46
CA VAL A 44 -16.73 28.48 -62.46
C VAL A 44 -16.71 26.96 -62.65
N ASP A 45 -16.85 26.48 -63.88
CA ASP A 45 -16.80 25.06 -64.21
C ASP A 45 -15.42 24.47 -63.87
N GLN A 46 -14.34 25.20 -64.17
CA GLN A 46 -12.98 24.80 -63.81
C GLN A 46 -12.76 24.76 -62.29
N THR A 47 -13.30 25.73 -61.54
CA THR A 47 -13.24 25.70 -60.07
C THR A 47 -14.09 24.58 -59.46
N ALA A 48 -15.25 24.26 -60.04
CA ALA A 48 -16.10 23.16 -59.58
C ALA A 48 -15.43 21.80 -59.79
N GLU A 49 -14.75 21.63 -60.91
CA GLU A 49 -13.94 20.44 -61.20
C GLU A 49 -12.78 20.29 -60.20
N LEU A 50 -12.02 21.37 -59.95
CA LEU A 50 -10.95 21.37 -58.95
C LEU A 50 -11.46 21.06 -57.54
N HIS A 51 -12.62 21.61 -57.15
CA HIS A 51 -13.24 21.30 -55.87
C HIS A 51 -13.64 19.83 -55.76
N THR A 52 -14.15 19.24 -56.84
CA THR A 52 -14.54 17.82 -56.89
C THR A 52 -13.31 16.92 -56.78
N GLN A 53 -12.23 17.24 -57.50
CA GLN A 53 -10.96 16.52 -57.41
C GLN A 53 -10.35 16.63 -56.01
N LEU A 54 -10.35 17.82 -55.40
CA LEU A 54 -9.87 18.00 -54.03
C LEU A 54 -10.72 17.23 -53.01
N ALA A 55 -12.05 17.26 -53.14
CA ALA A 55 -12.95 16.51 -52.28
C ALA A 55 -12.72 14.99 -52.40
N ALA A 56 -12.48 14.50 -53.61
CA ALA A 56 -12.10 13.10 -53.86
C ALA A 56 -10.76 12.76 -53.20
N THR A 57 -9.71 13.57 -53.38
CA THR A 57 -8.41 13.37 -52.71
C THR A 57 -8.56 13.35 -51.18
N VAL A 58 -9.31 14.27 -50.61
CA VAL A 58 -9.54 14.32 -49.16
C VAL A 58 -10.29 13.09 -48.67
N SER A 59 -11.37 12.68 -49.36
CA SER A 59 -12.21 11.56 -48.94
C SER A 59 -11.56 10.19 -49.17
N GLU A 60 -10.86 10.02 -50.29
CA GLU A 60 -10.35 8.71 -50.72
C GLU A 60 -8.94 8.42 -50.22
N GLN A 61 -8.12 9.46 -49.99
CA GLN A 61 -6.73 9.29 -49.54
C GLN A 61 -6.54 9.75 -48.10
N LEU A 62 -6.86 11.00 -47.79
CA LEU A 62 -6.51 11.59 -46.48
C LEU A 62 -7.40 11.08 -45.34
N ALA A 63 -8.71 10.93 -45.56
CA ALA A 63 -9.63 10.43 -44.54
C ALA A 63 -9.28 9.01 -44.04
N PRO A 64 -9.00 8.00 -44.90
CA PRO A 64 -8.59 6.68 -44.42
C PRO A 64 -7.20 6.69 -43.79
N GLU A 65 -6.25 7.49 -44.27
CA GLU A 65 -4.93 7.63 -43.64
C GLU A 65 -5.03 8.21 -42.22
N LEU A 66 -5.83 9.26 -42.03
CA LEU A 66 -6.09 9.83 -40.71
C LEU A 66 -6.84 8.84 -39.80
N GLY A 67 -7.78 8.07 -40.36
CA GLY A 67 -8.47 7.00 -39.64
C GLY A 67 -7.53 5.90 -39.17
N ALA A 68 -6.61 5.45 -40.04
CA ALA A 68 -5.60 4.44 -39.74
C ALA A 68 -4.60 4.94 -38.70
N LEU A 69 -4.12 6.19 -38.82
CA LEU A 69 -3.23 6.80 -37.83
C LEU A 69 -3.92 6.95 -36.47
N ARG A 70 -5.18 7.39 -36.45
CA ARG A 70 -5.98 7.46 -35.22
C ARG A 70 -6.14 6.07 -34.60
N GLN A 71 -6.41 5.04 -35.40
CA GLN A 71 -6.57 3.69 -34.86
C GLN A 71 -5.23 3.14 -34.32
N ALA A 72 -4.12 3.39 -35.03
CA ALA A 72 -2.79 3.00 -34.60
C ALA A 72 -2.41 3.65 -33.25
N THR A 73 -2.62 4.96 -33.12
CA THR A 73 -2.37 5.69 -31.87
C THR A 73 -3.27 5.21 -30.72
N VAL A 74 -4.55 4.91 -30.98
CA VAL A 74 -5.45 4.31 -29.97
C VAL A 74 -4.95 2.94 -29.52
N ASN A 75 -4.52 2.10 -30.46
CA ASN A 75 -3.98 0.78 -30.15
C ASN A 75 -2.68 0.86 -29.33
N GLU A 76 -1.79 1.79 -29.68
CA GLU A 76 -0.54 2.02 -28.97
C GLU A 76 -0.79 2.52 -27.54
N LEU A 77 -1.70 3.49 -27.36
CA LEU A 77 -2.10 3.96 -26.03
C LEU A 77 -2.74 2.86 -25.19
N ALA A 78 -3.53 1.97 -25.79
CA ALA A 78 -4.10 0.82 -25.11
C ALA A 78 -3.02 -0.18 -24.66
N SER A 79 -2.03 -0.44 -25.52
CA SER A 79 -0.87 -1.28 -25.18
C SER A 79 -0.08 -0.69 -24.02
N LEU A 80 0.31 0.59 -24.11
CA LEU A 80 1.08 1.28 -23.07
C LEU A 80 0.33 1.29 -21.73
N ARG A 81 -0.99 1.46 -21.74
CA ARG A 81 -1.80 1.35 -20.52
C ARG A 81 -1.79 -0.07 -19.96
N GLY A 82 -1.83 -1.09 -20.82
CA GLY A 82 -1.69 -2.49 -20.43
C GLY A 82 -0.35 -2.75 -19.74
N ASP A 83 0.75 -2.33 -20.37
CA ASP A 83 2.11 -2.48 -19.87
C ASP A 83 2.30 -1.74 -18.54
N LEU A 84 1.82 -0.50 -18.44
CA LEU A 84 1.87 0.28 -17.20
C LEU A 84 1.11 -0.41 -16.07
N ASN A 85 -0.08 -0.95 -16.34
CA ASN A 85 -0.85 -1.67 -15.33
C ASN A 85 -0.11 -2.93 -14.85
N GLU A 86 0.61 -3.63 -15.73
CA GLU A 86 1.39 -4.81 -15.34
C GLU A 86 2.63 -4.44 -14.52
N VAL A 87 3.32 -3.37 -14.89
CA VAL A 87 4.42 -2.80 -14.09
C VAL A 87 3.91 -2.38 -12.72
N LEU A 88 2.78 -1.67 -12.63
CA LEU A 88 2.18 -1.26 -11.36
C LEU A 88 1.77 -2.44 -10.49
N LYS A 89 1.19 -3.50 -11.07
CA LYS A 89 0.89 -4.74 -10.34
C LYS A 89 2.15 -5.40 -9.81
N THR A 90 3.20 -5.46 -10.61
CA THR A 90 4.50 -6.04 -10.21
C THR A 90 5.11 -5.24 -9.07
N LEU A 91 5.20 -3.91 -9.21
CA LEU A 91 5.67 -3.02 -8.15
C LEU A 91 4.84 -3.15 -6.88
N ASN A 92 3.52 -3.29 -6.99
CA ASN A 92 2.66 -3.44 -5.82
C ASN A 92 2.84 -4.80 -5.11
N LYS A 93 3.14 -5.89 -5.87
CA LYS A 93 3.52 -7.19 -5.29
C LYS A 93 4.88 -7.13 -4.58
N GLU A 94 5.77 -6.27 -5.03
CA GLU A 94 7.09 -6.05 -4.43
C GLU A 94 7.05 -5.09 -3.24
N LYS A 95 5.90 -4.46 -2.95
CA LYS A 95 5.74 -3.67 -1.72
C LYS A 95 5.54 -4.60 -0.53
N ASN A 96 6.36 -4.38 0.48
CA ASN A 96 6.23 -5.04 1.76
C ASN A 96 6.44 -4.01 2.88
N PRO A 97 5.42 -3.17 3.14
CA PRO A 97 5.51 -2.15 4.17
C PRO A 97 5.67 -2.78 5.57
N PRO A 98 6.36 -2.12 6.50
CA PRO A 98 6.34 -2.51 7.90
C PRO A 98 4.90 -2.52 8.44
N VAL A 99 4.60 -3.48 9.31
CA VAL A 99 3.31 -3.53 10.00
C VAL A 99 3.21 -2.38 11.00
N ASP A 100 2.21 -1.54 10.84
CA ASP A 100 1.91 -0.43 11.75
C ASP A 100 0.72 -0.77 12.66
N TRP A 101 1.02 -1.45 13.77
CA TRP A 101 0.02 -1.89 14.75
C TRP A 101 -0.82 -0.77 15.35
N PHE A 102 -0.36 0.47 15.34
CA PHE A 102 -1.08 1.58 15.97
C PHE A 102 -2.32 2.00 15.17
N HIS A 103 -2.28 1.83 13.85
CA HIS A 103 -3.31 2.31 12.93
C HIS A 103 -4.18 1.20 12.32
N LEU A 104 -3.91 -0.08 12.61
CA LEU A 104 -4.73 -1.18 12.09
C LEU A 104 -6.15 -1.15 12.66
N THR A 105 -7.15 -1.39 11.81
CA THR A 105 -8.51 -1.77 12.26
C THR A 105 -8.49 -3.16 12.89
N ALA A 106 -9.59 -3.57 13.53
CA ALA A 106 -9.73 -4.92 14.05
C ALA A 106 -9.50 -6.00 12.97
N GLU A 107 -10.10 -5.84 11.78
CA GLU A 107 -9.99 -6.80 10.69
C GLU A 107 -8.55 -6.89 10.16
N GLN A 108 -7.90 -5.73 10.00
CA GLN A 108 -6.50 -5.69 9.56
C GLN A 108 -5.56 -6.32 10.61
N ALA A 109 -5.80 -6.08 11.89
CA ALA A 109 -5.02 -6.68 12.97
C ALA A 109 -5.17 -8.20 13.00
N GLU A 110 -6.39 -8.72 12.81
CA GLU A 110 -6.66 -10.18 12.77
C GLU A 110 -5.86 -10.88 11.67
N GLU A 111 -5.79 -10.27 10.48
CA GLU A 111 -4.95 -10.75 9.39
C GLU A 111 -3.47 -10.73 9.75
N GLN A 112 -2.97 -9.62 10.31
CA GLN A 112 -1.55 -9.48 10.67
C GLN A 112 -1.13 -10.43 11.79
N TRP A 113 -1.99 -10.66 12.79
CA TRP A 113 -1.75 -11.64 13.85
C TRP A 113 -1.58 -13.04 13.29
N SER A 114 -2.49 -13.47 12.41
CA SER A 114 -2.46 -14.78 11.77
C SER A 114 -1.18 -14.97 10.93
N VAL A 115 -0.85 -13.96 10.13
CA VAL A 115 0.34 -13.93 9.27
C VAL A 115 1.63 -13.97 10.10
N LEU A 116 1.68 -13.28 11.23
CA LEU A 116 2.83 -13.29 12.12
C LEU A 116 2.99 -14.66 12.79
N ALA A 117 1.93 -15.21 13.38
CA ALA A 117 1.96 -16.51 14.05
C ALA A 117 2.40 -17.63 13.10
N GLN A 118 1.89 -17.61 11.86
CA GLN A 118 2.31 -18.55 10.83
C GLN A 118 3.81 -18.43 10.55
N TRP A 119 4.32 -17.22 10.32
CA TRP A 119 5.75 -17.01 10.07
C TRP A 119 6.62 -17.46 11.26
N VAL A 120 6.19 -17.19 12.49
CA VAL A 120 6.90 -17.64 13.70
C VAL A 120 6.97 -19.16 13.77
N GLY A 121 5.82 -19.83 13.59
CA GLY A 121 5.69 -21.28 13.73
C GLY A 121 6.29 -22.09 12.58
N GLU A 122 6.24 -21.59 11.35
CA GLU A 122 6.65 -22.33 10.14
C GLU A 122 8.05 -21.96 9.64
N ILE A 123 8.48 -20.72 9.88
CA ILE A 123 9.75 -20.20 9.37
C ILE A 123 10.70 -19.89 10.52
N PHE A 124 10.34 -18.93 11.38
CA PHE A 124 11.29 -18.33 12.31
C PHE A 124 11.88 -19.36 13.29
N VAL A 125 11.01 -20.08 14.00
CA VAL A 125 11.43 -21.05 15.00
C VAL A 125 12.09 -22.29 14.39
N PRO A 126 11.49 -23.02 13.44
CA PRO A 126 12.07 -24.28 12.96
C PRO A 126 13.35 -24.09 12.15
N TRP A 127 13.45 -23.07 11.29
CA TRP A 127 14.62 -22.87 10.43
C TRP A 127 15.78 -22.21 11.17
N TYR A 128 15.50 -21.24 12.04
CA TYR A 128 16.55 -20.52 12.78
C TYR A 128 16.80 -21.07 14.19
N ARG A 129 16.10 -22.15 14.57
CA ARG A 129 16.28 -22.88 15.82
C ARG A 129 16.14 -21.98 17.05
N ILE A 130 15.17 -21.07 16.98
CA ILE A 130 14.93 -20.08 18.04
C ILE A 130 14.43 -20.79 19.31
N THR A 131 15.11 -20.54 20.41
CA THR A 131 14.79 -21.16 21.70
C THR A 131 13.81 -20.34 22.52
N ARG A 132 13.22 -20.95 23.55
CA ARG A 132 12.32 -20.28 24.52
C ARG A 132 13.05 -19.22 25.38
N ASP A 133 14.38 -19.21 25.38
CA ASP A 133 15.20 -18.14 25.96
C ASP A 133 15.32 -16.92 25.04
N GLN A 134 15.28 -17.14 23.73
CA GLN A 134 15.36 -16.09 22.71
C GLN A 134 13.99 -15.48 22.43
N LEU A 135 12.97 -16.32 22.36
CA LEU A 135 11.58 -15.91 22.19
C LEU A 135 10.75 -16.54 23.31
N PRO A 136 10.51 -15.80 24.42
CA PRO A 136 9.70 -16.29 25.52
C PRO A 136 8.28 -16.65 25.09
N ASP A 137 7.67 -17.63 25.77
CA ASP A 137 6.37 -18.17 25.40
C ASP A 137 5.24 -17.11 25.37
N CYS A 138 5.36 -16.08 26.21
CA CYS A 138 4.39 -15.00 26.33
C CYS A 138 4.67 -13.80 25.40
N TRP A 139 5.53 -13.94 24.39
CA TRP A 139 5.93 -12.85 23.49
C TRP A 139 4.75 -12.03 22.93
N ALA A 140 3.62 -12.70 22.64
CA ALA A 140 2.43 -12.06 22.08
C ALA A 140 1.74 -11.08 23.05
N LEU A 141 1.89 -11.30 24.37
CA LEU A 141 1.31 -10.44 25.41
C LEU A 141 2.16 -9.20 25.69
N HIS A 142 3.35 -9.09 25.09
CA HIS A 142 4.25 -7.95 25.26
C HIS A 142 4.25 -7.08 23.99
N PRO A 143 3.62 -5.89 24.00
CA PRO A 143 3.46 -5.05 22.80
C PRO A 143 4.78 -4.70 22.10
N ASN A 144 5.84 -4.43 22.86
CA ASN A 144 7.16 -4.14 22.29
C ASN A 144 7.75 -5.36 21.58
N ALA A 145 7.57 -6.56 22.13
CA ALA A 145 8.03 -7.80 21.50
C ALA A 145 7.23 -8.10 20.22
N LEU A 146 5.91 -7.86 20.24
CA LEU A 146 5.03 -7.97 19.08
C LEU A 146 5.49 -7.07 17.93
N VAL A 147 5.74 -5.79 18.21
CA VAL A 147 6.18 -4.79 17.21
C VAL A 147 7.54 -5.20 16.63
N GLU A 148 8.51 -5.52 17.47
CA GLU A 148 9.85 -5.95 17.03
C GLU A 148 9.79 -7.20 16.15
N LEU A 149 9.00 -8.21 16.54
CA LEU A 149 8.86 -9.45 15.77
C LEU A 149 8.16 -9.21 14.43
N SER A 150 7.20 -8.29 14.38
CA SER A 150 6.51 -7.89 13.15
C SER A 150 7.43 -7.18 12.18
N TRP A 151 8.27 -6.26 12.68
CA TRP A 151 9.29 -5.60 11.87
C TRP A 151 10.36 -6.58 11.39
N LEU A 152 10.79 -7.51 12.25
CA LEU A 152 11.73 -8.55 11.86
C LEU A 152 11.17 -9.44 10.75
N ARG A 153 9.87 -9.79 10.81
CA ARG A 153 9.16 -10.50 9.73
C ARG A 153 9.14 -9.66 8.46
N SER A 154 8.72 -8.40 8.52
CA SER A 154 8.70 -7.53 7.33
C SER A 154 10.10 -7.44 6.71
N ALA A 155 11.16 -7.27 7.50
CA ALA A 155 12.53 -7.26 6.98
C ALA A 155 12.94 -8.61 6.36
N HIS A 156 12.51 -9.74 6.95
CA HIS A 156 12.74 -11.07 6.38
C HIS A 156 12.08 -11.20 5.01
N VAL A 157 10.78 -10.89 4.91
CA VAL A 157 10.03 -10.95 3.64
C VAL A 157 10.69 -10.05 2.60
N GLN A 158 11.06 -8.81 2.97
CA GLN A 158 11.74 -7.89 2.07
C GLN A 158 13.02 -8.50 1.52
N SER A 159 13.82 -9.19 2.35
CA SER A 159 15.10 -9.76 1.93
C SER A 159 15.00 -10.83 0.83
N TYR A 160 13.81 -11.41 0.63
CA TYR A 160 13.54 -12.45 -0.37
C TYR A 160 12.65 -11.99 -1.53
N ILE A 161 12.30 -10.70 -1.61
CA ILE A 161 11.64 -10.15 -2.81
C ILE A 161 12.63 -10.17 -3.99
N PRO A 162 12.22 -10.57 -5.21
CA PRO A 162 13.15 -10.71 -6.35
C PRO A 162 13.96 -9.45 -6.68
N SER A 163 13.40 -8.27 -6.46
CA SER A 163 14.06 -6.98 -6.68
C SER A 163 14.96 -6.53 -5.53
N SER A 164 14.96 -7.23 -4.39
CA SER A 164 15.82 -6.90 -3.26
C SER A 164 17.28 -7.23 -3.54
N HIS A 165 18.17 -6.31 -3.17
CA HIS A 165 19.59 -6.56 -3.29
C HIS A 165 20.02 -7.66 -2.30
N PRO A 166 20.87 -8.63 -2.71
CA PRO A 166 21.31 -9.74 -1.84
C PRO A 166 21.94 -9.34 -0.49
N HIS A 167 22.43 -8.11 -0.34
CA HIS A 167 23.02 -7.65 0.92
C HIS A 167 21.96 -7.54 2.03
N ILE A 168 20.69 -7.31 1.68
CA ILE A 168 19.58 -7.21 2.63
C ILE A 168 19.39 -8.54 3.37
N ALA A 169 19.50 -9.68 2.66
CA ALA A 169 19.45 -10.99 3.29
C ALA A 169 20.64 -11.20 4.24
N ALA A 170 21.86 -10.80 3.83
CA ALA A 170 23.03 -10.88 4.69
C ALA A 170 22.88 -10.03 5.97
N GLU A 171 22.41 -8.79 5.83
CA GLU A 171 22.13 -7.88 6.95
C GLU A 171 21.07 -8.45 7.90
N TRP A 172 20.02 -9.07 7.37
CA TRP A 172 18.99 -9.73 8.16
C TRP A 172 19.59 -10.85 9.04
N HIS A 173 20.42 -11.72 8.44
CA HIS A 173 21.02 -12.86 9.15
C HIS A 173 22.04 -12.46 10.19
N VAL A 174 22.84 -11.42 9.92
CA VAL A 174 24.00 -11.04 10.76
C VAL A 174 23.68 -9.97 11.78
N ARG A 175 22.79 -9.02 11.47
CA ARG A 175 22.53 -7.84 12.32
C ARG A 175 21.11 -7.78 12.84
N TRP A 176 20.12 -7.78 11.95
CA TRP A 176 18.75 -7.42 12.36
C TRP A 176 18.10 -8.49 13.22
N LYS A 177 18.27 -9.77 12.89
CA LYS A 177 17.76 -10.88 13.72
C LYS A 177 18.33 -10.85 15.14
N ALA A 178 19.63 -10.64 15.28
CA ALA A 178 20.29 -10.59 16.58
C ALA A 178 19.77 -9.41 17.41
N ALA A 179 19.74 -8.22 16.82
CA ALA A 179 19.24 -7.02 17.49
C ALA A 179 17.77 -7.15 17.92
N ALA A 180 16.90 -7.69 17.06
CA ALA A 180 15.48 -7.90 17.39
C ALA A 180 15.30 -8.89 18.56
N LEU A 181 16.05 -9.99 18.59
CA LEU A 181 16.01 -10.94 19.70
C LEU A 181 16.50 -10.31 21.02
N ASP A 182 17.52 -9.46 20.97
CA ASP A 182 18.00 -8.74 22.16
C ASP A 182 16.97 -7.71 22.64
N ASN A 183 16.30 -6.99 21.73
CA ASN A 183 15.20 -6.07 22.07
C ASN A 183 14.00 -6.81 22.68
N ILE A 184 13.61 -7.95 22.12
CA ILE A 184 12.53 -8.80 22.65
C ILE A 184 12.86 -9.26 24.07
N ARG A 185 14.09 -9.73 24.29
CA ARG A 185 14.54 -10.14 25.63
C ARG A 185 14.54 -8.98 26.62
N ALA A 186 14.95 -7.80 26.20
CA ALA A 186 14.92 -6.61 27.06
C ALA A 186 13.49 -6.16 27.40
N ALA A 187 12.53 -6.40 26.51
CA ALA A 187 11.13 -6.07 26.72
C ALA A 187 10.37 -7.05 27.63
N ILE A 188 10.89 -8.26 27.86
CA ILE A 188 10.21 -9.32 28.59
C ILE A 188 10.97 -9.63 29.90
N PRO A 189 10.41 -9.29 31.07
CA PRO A 189 11.07 -9.48 32.36
C PRO A 189 11.22 -10.98 32.69
N THR A 190 12.45 -11.49 32.65
CA THR A 190 12.74 -12.94 32.80
C THR A 190 12.45 -13.54 34.17
N ASP A 191 12.26 -12.70 35.19
CA ASP A 191 11.90 -13.06 36.56
C ASP A 191 10.39 -13.33 36.71
N MET A 192 9.58 -12.58 35.96
CA MET A 192 8.11 -12.62 35.97
C MET A 192 7.50 -13.41 34.79
N CYS A 193 8.25 -13.56 33.71
CA CYS A 193 7.87 -14.28 32.51
C CYS A 193 8.78 -15.49 32.32
N ARG A 194 8.31 -16.65 32.79
CA ARG A 194 9.04 -17.93 32.75
C ARG A 194 8.47 -18.84 31.67
N PRO A 195 9.20 -19.89 31.25
CA PRO A 195 8.66 -20.85 30.29
C PRO A 195 7.32 -21.44 30.80
N GLY A 196 6.23 -21.18 30.08
CA GLY A 196 4.85 -21.56 30.42
C GLY A 196 4.10 -20.60 31.36
N GLU A 197 4.67 -19.46 31.73
CA GLU A 197 4.11 -18.51 32.70
C GLU A 197 4.24 -17.05 32.20
N HIS A 198 3.29 -16.19 32.58
CA HIS A 198 3.28 -14.77 32.23
C HIS A 198 2.93 -13.92 33.45
N LEU A 199 3.79 -12.95 33.78
CA LEU A 199 3.67 -12.02 34.92
C LEU A 199 3.31 -12.72 36.25
N VAL A 200 3.87 -13.89 36.48
CA VAL A 200 3.71 -14.63 37.74
C VAL A 200 4.96 -14.40 38.58
N SER A 201 4.79 -13.96 39.83
CA SER A 201 5.93 -13.83 40.73
C SER A 201 6.56 -15.19 41.02
N GLU A 202 7.84 -15.20 41.37
CA GLU A 202 8.55 -16.44 41.72
C GLU A 202 7.87 -17.20 42.89
N GLN A 203 7.30 -16.46 43.84
CA GLN A 203 6.57 -17.03 44.96
C GLN A 203 5.29 -17.74 44.49
N GLU A 204 4.47 -17.07 43.68
CA GLU A 204 3.23 -17.66 43.15
C GLU A 204 3.50 -18.89 42.26
N SER A 205 4.57 -18.87 41.48
CA SER A 205 5.00 -20.01 40.68
C SER A 205 5.37 -21.21 41.57
N ARG A 206 6.18 -20.98 42.63
CA ARG A 206 6.53 -22.01 43.62
C ARG A 206 5.31 -22.57 44.35
N GLU A 207 4.35 -21.72 44.69
CA GLU A 207 3.11 -22.14 45.34
C GLU A 207 2.28 -23.04 44.42
N ARG A 208 2.11 -22.68 43.14
CA ARG A 208 1.38 -23.52 42.16
C ARG A 208 1.97 -24.91 42.01
N VAL A 209 3.30 -25.01 41.97
CA VAL A 209 3.93 -26.32 41.87
C VAL A 209 3.76 -27.11 43.16
N THR A 210 3.94 -26.48 44.32
CA THR A 210 3.76 -27.15 45.60
C THR A 210 2.32 -27.66 45.77
N GLN A 211 1.33 -26.93 45.24
CA GLN A 211 -0.07 -27.38 45.20
C GLN A 211 -0.29 -28.53 44.20
N SER A 212 0.41 -28.52 43.06
CA SER A 212 0.29 -29.55 42.02
C SER A 212 1.03 -30.85 42.38
N ASN A 213 2.09 -30.76 43.20
CA ASN A 213 2.86 -31.87 43.74
C ASN A 213 2.92 -31.72 45.28
N PRO A 214 1.85 -32.11 46.00
CA PRO A 214 1.85 -32.01 47.45
C PRO A 214 2.99 -32.85 48.04
N PRO A 215 3.61 -32.39 49.14
CA PRO A 215 4.64 -33.17 49.81
C PRO A 215 4.11 -34.56 50.17
N PRO A 216 4.97 -35.60 50.17
CA PRO A 216 4.55 -36.94 50.54
C PRO A 216 3.90 -36.93 51.93
N ALA A 217 2.82 -37.70 52.08
CA ALA A 217 2.06 -37.76 53.32
C ALA A 217 2.98 -38.00 54.54
N PRO A 218 2.65 -37.41 55.71
CA PRO A 218 3.38 -37.69 56.94
C PRO A 218 3.39 -39.21 57.19
N PRO A 219 4.46 -39.75 57.81
CA PRO A 219 4.57 -41.18 58.05
C PRO A 219 3.36 -41.66 58.85
N VAL A 220 2.78 -42.79 58.43
CA VAL A 220 1.68 -43.41 59.15
C VAL A 220 2.20 -43.83 60.53
N PRO A 221 1.50 -43.52 61.64
CA PRO A 221 1.92 -43.96 62.97
C PRO A 221 2.10 -45.48 63.01
N GLY A 222 3.35 -45.95 63.17
CA GLY A 222 3.71 -47.37 63.19
C GLY A 222 4.56 -47.86 62.01
N GLU A 223 4.80 -47.04 60.99
CA GLU A 223 5.69 -47.38 59.88
C GLU A 223 7.16 -47.30 60.32
N GLN A 224 7.86 -48.44 60.30
CA GLN A 224 9.26 -48.51 60.71
C GLN A 224 10.20 -47.90 59.64
N PRO A 225 11.13 -46.99 60.01
CA PRO A 225 11.95 -46.20 59.07
C PRO A 225 12.75 -47.01 58.03
N TRP A 226 13.10 -48.26 58.34
CA TRP A 226 13.93 -49.13 57.52
C TRP A 226 13.16 -49.95 56.47
N ASN A 227 11.82 -49.98 56.53
CA ASN A 227 10.99 -50.62 55.49
C ASN A 227 10.72 -49.69 54.30
N ARG A 228 11.14 -48.43 54.37
CA ARG A 228 11.07 -47.52 53.24
C ARG A 228 12.24 -47.86 52.30
N PRO A 229 12.01 -48.10 50.99
CA PRO A 229 13.10 -47.98 50.03
C PRO A 229 13.78 -46.62 50.28
N PRO A 230 15.12 -46.52 50.23
CA PRO A 230 15.82 -45.28 50.57
C PRO A 230 15.11 -44.17 49.82
N ALA A 231 14.48 -43.26 50.58
CA ALA A 231 13.90 -42.07 49.99
C ALA A 231 15.04 -41.49 49.19
N SER A 232 14.91 -41.47 47.86
CA SER A 232 15.84 -40.76 47.01
C SER A 232 15.95 -39.41 47.69
N ALA A 233 17.15 -39.09 48.22
CA ALA A 233 17.37 -37.87 49.00
C ALA A 233 16.62 -36.76 48.27
N PRO A 234 15.75 -35.97 48.96
CA PRO A 234 14.82 -35.07 48.28
C PRO A 234 15.68 -34.32 47.29
N SER A 235 15.51 -34.66 46.01
CA SER A 235 16.40 -34.18 44.96
C SER A 235 16.06 -32.72 44.96
N GLY A 236 16.85 -31.91 45.69
CA GLY A 236 16.48 -30.55 46.04
C GLY A 236 16.03 -29.93 44.75
N HIS A 237 14.72 -29.72 44.61
CA HIS A 237 14.10 -29.65 43.31
C HIS A 237 14.88 -28.59 42.55
N ASN A 238 15.66 -29.02 41.55
CA ASN A 238 16.58 -28.15 40.84
C ASN A 238 15.72 -27.33 39.89
N TRP A 239 14.85 -26.51 40.46
CA TRP A 239 13.89 -25.64 39.82
C TRP A 239 14.61 -24.78 38.79
N ASP A 240 15.77 -24.25 39.18
CA ASP A 240 16.65 -23.52 38.28
C ASP A 240 17.19 -24.38 37.13
N GLY A 241 17.40 -25.67 37.34
CA GLY A 241 17.79 -26.63 36.31
C GLY A 241 16.65 -26.97 35.35
N VAL A 242 15.42 -27.14 35.86
CA VAL A 242 14.22 -27.38 35.05
C VAL A 242 13.93 -26.16 34.17
N ILE A 243 13.94 -24.95 34.74
CA ILE A 243 13.73 -23.71 33.99
C ILE A 243 14.84 -23.50 32.95
N ARG A 244 16.11 -23.73 33.30
CA ARG A 244 17.21 -23.66 32.33
C ARG A 244 17.07 -24.67 31.20
N THR A 245 16.57 -25.87 31.49
CA THR A 245 16.33 -26.89 30.46
C THR A 245 15.17 -26.48 29.55
N ALA A 246 14.07 -25.98 30.12
CA ALA A 246 12.93 -25.47 29.36
C ALA A 246 13.32 -24.31 28.43
N ARG A 247 14.10 -23.35 28.92
CA ARG A 247 14.62 -22.21 28.12
C ARG A 247 15.44 -22.63 26.89
N ARG A 248 16.09 -23.80 26.93
CA ARG A 248 16.86 -24.34 25.80
C ARG A 248 16.02 -25.07 24.76
N GLN A 249 14.76 -25.37 25.05
CA GLN A 249 13.86 -25.97 24.07
C GLN A 249 13.53 -24.96 22.96
N LEU A 250 13.18 -25.46 21.77
CA LEU A 250 12.68 -24.62 20.70
C LEU A 250 11.37 -23.95 21.11
N ALA A 251 11.17 -22.70 20.68
CA ALA A 251 9.94 -21.93 20.93
C ALA A 251 8.78 -22.40 20.02
N GLU A 252 8.49 -23.70 20.01
CA GLU A 252 7.46 -24.31 19.16
C GLU A 252 6.06 -23.77 19.47
N PRO A 253 5.13 -23.77 18.50
CA PRO A 253 3.77 -23.26 18.67
C PRO A 253 3.06 -23.72 19.95
N ARG A 254 3.18 -25.00 20.31
CA ARG A 254 2.60 -25.56 21.54
C ARG A 254 2.98 -24.84 22.84
N HIS A 255 4.09 -24.11 22.86
CA HIS A 255 4.56 -23.41 24.05
C HIS A 255 3.97 -22.01 24.19
N TRP A 256 3.72 -21.31 23.08
CA TRP A 256 3.23 -19.92 23.10
C TRP A 256 1.78 -19.76 22.63
N TRP A 257 1.17 -20.79 22.01
CA TRP A 257 -0.16 -20.69 21.38
C TRP A 257 -1.24 -20.14 22.31
N ARG A 258 -1.26 -20.59 23.57
CA ARG A 258 -2.23 -20.10 24.57
C ARG A 258 -2.10 -18.60 24.82
N PHE A 259 -0.88 -18.09 24.97
CA PHE A 259 -0.64 -16.66 25.20
C PHE A 259 -0.92 -15.83 23.96
N TYR A 260 -0.68 -16.41 22.78
CA TYR A 260 -1.07 -15.82 21.50
C TYR A 260 -2.60 -15.66 21.38
N GLU A 261 -3.38 -16.70 21.65
CA GLU A 261 -4.85 -16.62 21.60
C GLU A 261 -5.41 -15.55 22.56
N GLU A 262 -4.83 -15.46 23.75
CA GLU A 262 -5.16 -14.44 24.74
C GLU A 262 -4.87 -13.03 24.22
N ALA A 263 -3.66 -12.79 23.71
CA ALA A 263 -3.24 -11.50 23.16
C ALA A 263 -4.09 -11.05 21.97
N VAL A 264 -4.37 -11.97 21.04
CA VAL A 264 -5.21 -11.70 19.86
C VAL A 264 -6.60 -11.27 20.29
N ARG A 265 -7.22 -12.01 21.22
CA ARG A 265 -8.55 -11.68 21.71
C ARG A 265 -8.58 -10.29 22.35
N GLU A 266 -7.64 -10.00 23.24
CA GLU A 266 -7.56 -8.70 23.94
C GLU A 266 -7.36 -7.53 22.96
N ASP A 267 -6.44 -7.67 21.99
CA ASP A 267 -6.18 -6.64 20.99
C ASP A 267 -7.40 -6.41 20.08
N LEU A 268 -8.04 -7.48 19.59
CA LEU A 268 -9.20 -7.37 18.72
C LEU A 268 -10.41 -6.78 19.44
N ASP A 269 -10.65 -7.15 20.70
CA ASP A 269 -11.74 -6.59 21.50
C ASP A 269 -11.53 -5.09 21.75
N TRP A 270 -10.30 -4.67 22.06
CA TRP A 270 -9.94 -3.26 22.21
C TRP A 270 -10.15 -2.48 20.89
N ARG A 271 -9.68 -3.01 19.76
CA ARG A 271 -9.83 -2.36 18.44
C ARG A 271 -11.27 -2.24 18.01
N ARG A 272 -12.08 -3.29 18.16
CA ARG A 272 -13.52 -3.24 17.84
C ARG A 272 -14.22 -2.17 18.66
N GLY A 273 -13.89 -2.04 19.95
CA GLY A 273 -14.40 -0.97 20.80
C GLY A 273 -14.03 0.43 20.29
N ARG A 274 -12.76 0.63 19.92
CA ARG A 274 -12.26 1.89 19.33
C ARG A 274 -12.93 2.20 17.99
N ASP A 275 -13.02 1.24 17.09
CA ASP A 275 -13.54 1.41 15.73
C ASP A 275 -15.05 1.70 15.76
N GLN A 276 -15.80 1.10 16.69
CA GLN A 276 -17.21 1.45 16.95
C GLN A 276 -17.39 2.88 17.47
N GLN A 277 -16.49 3.34 18.34
CA GLN A 277 -16.51 4.73 18.84
C GLN A 277 -16.18 5.74 17.73
N ALA A 278 -15.25 5.39 16.83
CA ALA A 278 -14.92 6.20 15.66
C ALA A 278 -16.03 6.20 14.59
N GLY A 279 -16.83 5.13 14.51
CA GLY A 279 -17.95 4.98 13.59
C GLY A 279 -19.31 5.51 14.07
N GLY A 280 -19.39 6.11 15.27
CA GLY A 280 -20.61 6.75 15.76
C GLY A 280 -20.95 8.02 14.96
N PRO A 281 -22.24 8.41 14.85
CA PRO A 281 -22.63 9.61 14.13
C PRO A 281 -21.98 10.83 14.79
N GLN A 282 -21.00 11.42 14.11
CA GLN A 282 -20.54 12.77 14.39
C GLN A 282 -21.72 13.71 14.13
N VAL A 283 -22.51 14.00 15.17
CA VAL A 283 -23.34 15.19 15.19
C VAL A 283 -22.36 16.35 15.23
N PRO A 284 -22.21 17.15 14.16
CA PRO A 284 -21.36 18.33 14.24
C PRO A 284 -21.90 19.22 15.36
N PRO A 285 -21.04 19.80 16.22
CA PRO A 285 -21.49 20.82 17.15
C PRO A 285 -22.14 21.92 16.30
N ALA A 286 -23.39 22.24 16.62
CA ALA A 286 -24.10 23.34 16.00
C ALA A 286 -23.18 24.57 16.03
N THR A 287 -22.75 25.00 14.85
CA THR A 287 -22.08 26.27 14.64
C THR A 287 -23.06 27.35 15.08
N GLY A 288 -22.97 27.74 16.36
CA GLY A 288 -23.56 28.97 16.85
C GLY A 288 -22.87 30.12 16.13
N ASP A 289 -23.66 30.89 15.39
CA ASP A 289 -23.26 32.10 14.71
C ASP A 289 -22.53 33.06 15.66
N ALA A 290 -21.20 33.11 15.55
CA ALA A 290 -20.40 34.18 16.10
C ALA A 290 -20.23 35.25 15.01
N VAL A 291 -21.10 36.25 15.05
CA VAL A 291 -20.97 37.50 14.29
C VAL A 291 -19.67 38.20 14.69
N PRO A 292 -18.74 38.51 13.77
CA PRO A 292 -17.55 39.28 14.11
C PRO A 292 -17.90 40.76 14.33
N PRO A 293 -17.33 41.44 15.35
CA PRO A 293 -17.58 42.86 15.57
C PRO A 293 -16.91 43.69 14.47
N THR A 294 -17.68 44.63 13.92
CA THR A 294 -17.23 45.66 12.99
C THR A 294 -16.24 46.63 13.66
N PRO A 295 -15.15 47.03 13.00
CA PRO A 295 -14.27 48.06 13.53
C PRO A 295 -14.93 49.44 13.35
N ARG A 296 -14.96 50.23 14.42
CA ARG A 296 -15.33 51.65 14.35
C ARG A 296 -14.10 52.51 14.01
N PRO A 297 -14.30 53.65 13.32
CA PRO A 297 -13.24 54.55 12.87
C PRO A 297 -12.49 55.22 14.03
#